data_AF-Q24JG5-F1
#
_entry.id   AF-Q24JG5-F1
#
_cell.length_a   1.000
_cell.length_b   1.000
_cell.length_c   1.000
_cell.angle_alpha   90.00
_cell.angle_beta   90.00
_cell.angle_gamma   90.00
#
_symmetry.space_group_name_H-M   'P 1'
#
loop_
_entity.id
_entity.type
_entity.pdbx_description
1 polymer ?
#
loop_
_entity_poly.entity_id
_entity_poly.type
_entity_poly.pdbx_seq_one_letter_code
_entity_poly.pdbx_strand_id
1 'polypeptide(L)'
;MTILRLLIVSLLVSQIFAGQGAEVICNGTGCSNCPIPPTSNGILSWETGKKDPTKCLISSCPLSYAPINGTTDIYCQSCPGIPFRGVPAIFANSAGDACVPSSETCGIGRTANTWNYLDCYMCNGKDAPLAKSDQSVCLANRIPGDDVSCAGTGCASPENCPTPPTSTPALSWMTGTGSGKCAISSCPPYGTPINGATDLYCQSCPGTPNGNIKAVFANNSGNACVASTRTCGKSRTVNTWTNADCLACNGTNNKYAKSDKSGCQSTAPSSFSFYIYSNSMIILSSILFLITFLF
;
A
#
# COMPACT_ATOMS: atom_id res chain seq x y z
N MET A 1 -23.06 -29.74 -36.00
CA MET A 1 -21.70 -29.15 -36.03
C MET A 1 -21.63 -27.69 -36.53
N THR A 2 -22.60 -27.20 -37.31
CA THR A 2 -22.62 -25.82 -37.84
C THR A 2 -22.87 -24.73 -36.80
N ILE A 3 -23.74 -24.98 -35.81
CA ILE A 3 -24.05 -24.02 -34.73
C ILE A 3 -22.83 -23.77 -33.83
N LEU A 4 -22.05 -24.82 -33.51
CA LEU A 4 -20.84 -24.69 -32.70
C LEU A 4 -19.76 -23.86 -33.41
N ARG A 5 -19.63 -24.01 -34.74
CA ARG A 5 -18.70 -23.20 -35.55
C ARG A 5 -19.13 -21.73 -35.59
N LEU A 6 -20.42 -21.44 -35.70
CA LEU A 6 -20.94 -20.06 -35.65
C LEU A 6 -20.76 -19.42 -34.27
N LEU A 7 -20.95 -20.17 -33.19
CA LEU A 7 -20.68 -19.69 -31.83
C LEU A 7 -19.19 -19.40 -31.60
N ILE A 8 -18.29 -20.27 -32.09
CA ILE A 8 -16.83 -20.04 -31.99
C ILE A 8 -16.42 -18.83 -32.82
N VAL A 9 -16.94 -18.64 -34.04
CA VAL A 9 -16.66 -17.46 -34.85
C VAL A 9 -17.22 -16.18 -34.21
N SER A 10 -18.43 -16.22 -33.64
CA SER A 10 -19.01 -15.07 -32.93
C SER A 10 -18.23 -14.71 -31.65
N LEU A 11 -17.77 -15.72 -30.90
CA LEU A 11 -16.90 -15.51 -29.73
C LEU A 11 -15.54 -14.93 -30.14
N LEU A 12 -14.94 -15.42 -31.24
CA LEU A 12 -13.67 -14.91 -31.75
C LEU A 12 -13.82 -13.46 -32.27
N VAL A 13 -14.93 -13.13 -32.94
CA VAL A 13 -15.18 -11.77 -33.45
C VAL A 13 -15.43 -10.78 -32.32
N SER A 14 -16.07 -11.19 -31.22
CA SER A 14 -16.25 -10.32 -30.04
C SER A 14 -14.97 -10.09 -29.22
N GLN A 15 -13.90 -10.86 -29.44
CA GLN A 15 -12.59 -10.64 -28.79
C GLN A 15 -11.67 -9.69 -29.59
N ILE A 16 -12.07 -9.25 -30.80
CA ILE A 16 -11.22 -8.48 -31.72
C ILE A 16 -11.60 -7.00 -31.76
N PHE A 17 -12.76 -6.60 -31.24
CA PHE A 17 -13.15 -5.19 -31.25
C PHE A 17 -12.50 -4.41 -30.11
N ALA A 18 -11.33 -3.85 -30.40
CA ALA A 18 -10.77 -2.73 -29.66
C ALA A 18 -11.82 -1.60 -29.59
N GLY A 19 -12.36 -1.37 -28.39
CA GLY A 19 -13.40 -0.36 -28.14
C GLY A 19 -12.89 1.06 -28.38
N GLN A 20 -13.79 1.96 -28.75
CA GLN A 20 -13.46 3.39 -28.79
C GLN A 20 -13.08 3.90 -27.40
N GLY A 21 -12.16 4.85 -27.35
CA GLY A 21 -11.75 5.47 -26.10
C GLY A 21 -12.83 6.34 -25.47
N ALA A 22 -12.63 6.68 -24.20
CA ALA A 22 -13.38 7.69 -23.50
C ALA A 22 -13.05 9.10 -24.04
N GLU A 23 -14.01 10.01 -23.94
CA GLU A 23 -13.84 11.40 -24.33
C GLU A 23 -13.02 12.18 -23.31
N VAL A 24 -11.96 12.84 -23.78
CA VAL A 24 -11.01 13.63 -23.01
C VAL A 24 -10.88 15.05 -23.57
N ILE A 25 -10.37 15.97 -22.76
CA ILE A 25 -10.09 17.35 -23.18
C ILE A 25 -8.60 17.43 -23.55
N CYS A 26 -8.31 17.97 -24.73
CA CYS A 26 -6.94 18.22 -25.18
C CYS A 26 -6.51 19.66 -24.88
N ASN A 27 -5.23 19.99 -25.10
CA ASN A 27 -4.69 21.33 -24.83
C ASN A 27 -5.15 22.35 -25.89
N GLY A 28 -6.43 22.71 -25.90
CA GLY A 28 -7.01 23.70 -26.81
C GLY A 28 -8.32 23.22 -27.45
N THR A 29 -8.79 23.97 -28.46
CA THR A 29 -9.99 23.62 -29.21
C THR A 29 -9.67 22.62 -30.32
N GLY A 30 -10.34 21.47 -30.30
CA GLY A 30 -10.23 20.44 -31.33
C GLY A 30 -9.08 19.45 -31.15
N CYS A 31 -9.19 18.32 -31.86
CA CYS A 31 -8.36 17.14 -31.62
C CYS A 31 -6.96 17.17 -32.24
N SER A 32 -6.68 18.17 -33.08
CA SER A 32 -5.33 18.43 -33.58
C SER A 32 -4.37 18.92 -32.49
N ASN A 33 -4.91 19.41 -31.36
CA ASN A 33 -4.11 19.88 -30.21
C ASN A 33 -3.86 18.78 -29.17
N CYS A 34 -4.31 17.55 -29.43
CA CYS A 34 -3.99 16.42 -28.57
C CYS A 34 -2.53 15.97 -28.80
N PRO A 35 -1.86 15.41 -27.77
CA PRO A 35 -0.56 14.78 -27.97
C PRO A 35 -0.63 13.71 -29.04
N ILE A 36 0.45 13.51 -29.79
CA ILE A 36 0.54 12.44 -30.79
C ILE A 36 0.23 11.10 -30.09
N PRO A 37 -0.73 10.30 -30.59
CA PRO A 37 -1.01 8.98 -30.03
C PRO A 37 0.25 8.11 -29.99
N PRO A 38 0.38 7.18 -29.02
CA PRO A 38 1.52 6.29 -28.96
C PRO A 38 1.63 5.42 -30.22
N THR A 39 2.85 5.01 -30.56
CA THR A 39 3.05 4.02 -31.63
C THR A 39 2.64 2.65 -31.12
N SER A 40 1.78 1.96 -31.90
CA SER A 40 1.32 0.60 -31.63
C SER A 40 1.23 -0.21 -32.93
N ASN A 41 0.94 -1.51 -32.87
CA ASN A 41 0.65 -2.35 -34.05
C ASN A 41 -0.73 -2.04 -34.66
N GLY A 42 -1.02 -0.76 -34.92
CA GLY A 42 -2.28 -0.24 -35.43
C GLY A 42 -2.22 1.29 -35.58
N ILE A 43 -3.12 1.85 -36.40
CA ILE A 43 -3.24 3.30 -36.58
C ILE A 43 -4.09 3.83 -35.42
N LEU A 44 -3.45 4.47 -34.44
CA LEU A 44 -4.13 5.22 -33.39
C LEU A 44 -4.30 6.67 -33.83
N SER A 45 -5.52 7.18 -33.77
CA SER A 45 -5.84 8.56 -34.14
C SER A 45 -6.84 9.17 -33.18
N TRP A 46 -6.68 10.46 -32.90
CA TRP A 46 -7.69 11.24 -32.21
C TRP A 46 -8.85 11.56 -33.14
N GLU A 47 -10.06 11.38 -32.63
CA GLU A 47 -11.31 11.71 -33.30
C GLU A 47 -12.13 12.66 -32.42
N THR A 48 -12.96 13.49 -33.04
CA THR A 48 -13.93 14.32 -32.33
C THR A 48 -14.91 13.46 -31.55
N GLY A 49 -15.18 13.86 -30.30
CA GLY A 49 -16.14 13.20 -29.43
C GLY A 49 -17.52 13.10 -30.07
N LYS A 50 -18.16 11.92 -29.91
CA LYS A 50 -19.50 11.65 -30.44
C LYS A 50 -20.60 12.20 -29.54
N LYS A 51 -20.34 12.32 -28.23
CA LYS A 51 -21.26 12.88 -27.24
C LYS A 51 -21.02 14.37 -27.06
N ASP A 52 -19.75 14.78 -27.04
CA ASP A 52 -19.34 16.18 -26.89
C ASP A 52 -18.33 16.56 -27.98
N PRO A 53 -18.71 17.40 -28.96
CA PRO A 53 -17.84 17.77 -30.08
C PRO A 53 -16.66 18.66 -29.67
N THR A 54 -16.62 19.14 -28.42
CA THR A 54 -15.47 19.88 -27.87
C THR A 54 -14.40 18.96 -27.31
N LYS A 55 -14.69 17.66 -27.16
CA LYS A 55 -13.79 16.64 -26.64
C LYS A 55 -13.25 15.74 -27.75
N CYS A 56 -12.26 14.93 -27.39
CA CYS A 56 -11.58 14.01 -28.29
C CYS A 56 -11.53 12.61 -27.70
N LEU A 57 -11.46 11.58 -28.54
CA LEU A 57 -11.27 10.19 -28.12
C LEU A 57 -10.33 9.48 -29.08
N ILE A 58 -9.68 8.41 -28.62
CA ILE A 58 -8.92 7.50 -29.49
C ILE A 58 -9.89 6.58 -30.22
N SER A 59 -9.74 6.50 -31.55
CA SER A 59 -10.61 5.74 -32.44
C SER A 59 -10.73 4.26 -32.06
N SER A 60 -9.66 3.66 -31.55
CA SER A 60 -9.61 2.25 -31.15
C SER A 60 -8.53 2.00 -30.11
N CYS A 61 -8.92 1.66 -28.88
CA CYS A 61 -7.98 1.37 -27.81
C CYS A 61 -7.41 -0.06 -27.94
N PRO A 62 -6.08 -0.23 -28.04
CA PRO A 62 -5.49 -1.55 -28.13
C PRO A 62 -5.76 -2.35 -26.85
N LEU A 63 -5.80 -3.68 -26.97
CA LEU A 63 -5.87 -4.56 -25.81
C LEU A 63 -4.64 -4.33 -24.91
N SER A 64 -4.86 -4.43 -23.60
CA SER A 64 -3.99 -3.97 -22.50
C SER A 64 -2.55 -4.50 -22.46
N TYR A 65 -2.18 -5.38 -23.39
CA TYR A 65 -0.87 -6.06 -23.44
C TYR A 65 -0.08 -5.73 -24.71
N ALA A 66 -0.60 -4.90 -25.61
CA ALA A 66 0.16 -4.47 -26.77
C ALA A 66 1.29 -3.53 -26.33
N PRO A 67 2.54 -3.76 -26.77
CA PRO A 67 3.61 -2.78 -26.55
C PRO A 67 3.23 -1.47 -27.22
N ILE A 68 3.18 -0.41 -26.43
CA ILE A 68 2.94 0.97 -26.87
C ILE A 68 4.15 1.81 -26.47
N ASN A 69 4.45 2.86 -27.22
CA ASN A 69 5.54 3.79 -26.89
C ASN A 69 5.08 5.23 -27.17
N GLY A 70 5.37 6.14 -26.25
CA GLY A 70 4.90 7.51 -26.28
C GLY A 70 3.52 7.70 -25.65
N THR A 71 3.13 6.87 -24.67
CA THR A 71 1.88 7.08 -23.93
C THR A 71 1.92 8.38 -23.14
N THR A 72 0.78 9.06 -23.09
CA THR A 72 0.55 10.26 -22.28
C THR A 72 -0.66 10.08 -21.37
N ASP A 73 -0.78 10.88 -20.33
CA ASP A 73 -1.96 10.83 -19.45
C ASP A 73 -3.26 11.05 -20.22
N ILE A 74 -3.27 11.97 -21.19
CA ILE A 74 -4.44 12.23 -22.04
C ILE A 74 -4.81 10.98 -22.84
N TYR A 75 -3.82 10.27 -23.39
CA TYR A 75 -4.06 8.98 -24.03
C TYR A 75 -4.63 7.95 -23.04
N CYS A 76 -4.03 7.81 -21.85
CA CYS A 76 -4.46 6.83 -20.85
C CYS A 76 -5.83 7.14 -20.24
N GLN A 77 -6.26 8.39 -20.22
CA GLN A 77 -7.64 8.75 -19.87
C GLN A 77 -8.63 8.32 -20.94
N SER A 78 -8.25 8.38 -22.23
CA SER A 78 -9.09 7.90 -23.32
C SER A 78 -9.07 6.36 -23.42
N CYS A 79 -7.91 5.75 -23.27
CA CYS A 79 -7.69 4.31 -23.30
C CYS A 79 -7.07 3.80 -21.98
N PRO A 80 -7.87 3.64 -20.92
CA PRO A 80 -7.36 3.19 -19.63
C PRO A 80 -6.78 1.77 -19.69
N GLY A 81 -5.73 1.55 -18.91
CA GLY A 81 -5.18 0.22 -18.66
C GLY A 81 -6.06 -0.61 -17.71
N ILE A 82 -5.51 -1.73 -17.24
CA ILE A 82 -6.20 -2.59 -16.26
C ILE A 82 -6.19 -1.90 -14.89
N PRO A 83 -7.35 -1.67 -14.26
CA PRO A 83 -7.40 -1.08 -12.93
C PRO A 83 -6.79 -2.02 -11.89
N PHE A 84 -6.16 -1.46 -10.85
CA PHE A 84 -5.60 -2.23 -9.73
C PHE A 84 -6.23 -1.80 -8.42
N ARG A 85 -6.88 -2.76 -7.72
CA ARG A 85 -7.55 -2.52 -6.44
C ARG A 85 -8.55 -1.34 -6.47
N GLY A 86 -9.25 -1.18 -7.59
CA GLY A 86 -10.22 -0.09 -7.79
C GLY A 86 -9.61 1.25 -8.20
N VAL A 87 -8.28 1.35 -8.32
CA VAL A 87 -7.61 2.53 -8.87
C VAL A 87 -7.55 2.40 -10.39
N PRO A 88 -8.10 3.38 -11.15
CA PRO A 88 -8.10 3.34 -12.61
C PRO A 88 -6.69 3.60 -13.16
N ALA A 89 -6.30 2.86 -14.21
CA ALA A 89 -5.00 3.00 -14.85
C ALA A 89 -5.03 4.07 -15.95
N ILE A 90 -5.09 5.34 -15.52
CA ILE A 90 -5.32 6.51 -16.39
C ILE A 90 -4.11 7.44 -16.53
N PHE A 91 -2.97 7.07 -15.94
CA PHE A 91 -1.73 7.84 -16.03
C PHE A 91 -0.71 7.07 -16.86
N ALA A 92 0.05 7.75 -17.71
CA ALA A 92 1.18 7.12 -18.39
C ALA A 92 2.32 6.93 -17.40
N ASN A 93 3.01 5.79 -17.46
CA ASN A 93 4.23 5.58 -16.68
C ASN A 93 5.39 6.45 -17.21
N SER A 94 6.48 6.53 -16.45
CA SER A 94 7.63 7.37 -16.77
C SER A 94 8.41 6.89 -17.99
N ALA A 95 8.30 5.61 -18.37
CA ALA A 95 8.85 5.07 -19.61
C ALA A 95 8.01 5.45 -20.85
N GLY A 96 6.75 5.86 -20.65
CA GLY A 96 5.83 6.15 -21.74
C GLY A 96 5.42 4.89 -22.52
N ASP A 97 5.40 3.73 -21.88
CA ASP A 97 5.08 2.45 -22.51
C ASP A 97 3.85 1.73 -21.93
N ALA A 98 3.23 2.28 -20.88
CA ALA A 98 2.03 1.72 -20.27
C ALA A 98 1.17 2.77 -19.56
N CYS A 99 -0.12 2.46 -19.46
CA CYS A 99 -1.06 3.16 -18.58
C CYS A 99 -1.13 2.44 -17.23
N VAL A 100 -0.94 3.18 -16.14
CA VAL A 100 -0.71 2.61 -14.81
C VAL A 100 -1.66 3.19 -13.75
N PRO A 101 -2.06 2.39 -12.75
CA PRO A 101 -2.97 2.80 -11.68
C PRO A 101 -2.22 3.54 -10.57
N SER A 102 -1.72 4.73 -10.88
CA SER A 102 -1.18 5.67 -9.89
C SER A 102 -2.29 6.56 -9.32
N SER A 103 -2.06 7.12 -8.12
CA SER A 103 -2.97 8.08 -7.50
C SER A 103 -2.94 9.47 -8.16
N GLU A 104 -1.85 9.80 -8.86
CA GLU A 104 -1.64 11.04 -9.61
C GLU A 104 -0.76 10.77 -10.85
N THR A 105 -0.54 11.78 -11.69
CA THR A 105 0.37 11.68 -12.84
C THR A 105 1.77 11.19 -12.44
N CYS A 106 2.39 10.38 -13.30
CA CYS A 106 3.79 9.97 -13.17
C CYS A 106 4.76 11.00 -13.77
N GLY A 107 4.24 12.01 -14.46
CA GLY A 107 5.00 12.98 -15.23
C GLY A 107 5.10 14.35 -14.57
N ILE A 108 5.31 15.35 -15.42
CA ILE A 108 5.39 16.75 -15.03
C ILE A 108 3.99 17.21 -14.57
N GLY A 109 3.91 17.81 -13.39
CA GLY A 109 2.66 18.30 -12.81
C GLY A 109 2.12 17.47 -11.65
N ARG A 110 2.82 16.39 -11.26
CA ARG A 110 2.53 15.70 -10.01
C ARG A 110 2.70 16.66 -8.84
N THR A 111 1.78 16.60 -7.87
CA THR A 111 1.87 17.40 -6.65
C THR A 111 3.15 17.03 -5.88
N ALA A 112 3.85 18.03 -5.37
CA ALA A 112 5.06 17.77 -4.58
C ALA A 112 4.73 16.97 -3.31
N ASN A 113 5.60 16.04 -2.94
CA ASN A 113 5.48 15.22 -1.72
C ASN A 113 4.24 14.32 -1.67
N THR A 114 3.76 13.83 -2.82
CA THR A 114 2.63 12.87 -2.88
C THR A 114 3.03 11.50 -3.43
N TRP A 115 4.33 11.23 -3.63
CA TRP A 115 4.77 9.90 -4.02
C TRP A 115 4.58 8.90 -2.88
N ASN A 116 3.82 7.84 -3.14
CA ASN A 116 3.82 6.66 -2.29
C ASN A 116 4.49 5.47 -3.00
N TYR A 117 4.71 4.38 -2.26
CA TYR A 117 5.37 3.19 -2.80
C TYR A 117 4.65 2.58 -4.01
N LEU A 118 3.31 2.56 -3.98
CA LEU A 118 2.53 2.03 -5.09
C LEU A 118 2.73 2.90 -6.33
N ASP A 119 2.69 4.21 -6.19
CA ASP A 119 2.92 5.15 -7.28
C ASP A 119 4.32 5.02 -7.87
N CYS A 120 5.36 4.97 -7.04
CA CYS A 120 6.72 4.80 -7.53
C CYS A 120 6.90 3.50 -8.31
N TYR A 121 6.38 2.39 -7.79
CA TYR A 121 6.42 1.10 -8.48
C TYR A 121 5.62 1.12 -9.79
N MET A 122 4.42 1.69 -9.79
CA MET A 122 3.58 1.75 -11.00
C MET A 122 4.18 2.68 -12.06
N CYS A 123 4.68 3.85 -11.66
CA CYS A 123 5.21 4.86 -12.56
C CYS A 123 6.62 4.52 -13.10
N ASN A 124 7.49 3.92 -12.29
CA ASN A 124 8.89 3.72 -12.64
C ASN A 124 9.30 2.25 -12.70
N GLY A 125 8.38 1.33 -12.42
CA GLY A 125 8.67 -0.10 -12.37
C GLY A 125 9.74 -0.44 -11.34
N LYS A 126 10.56 -1.43 -11.70
CA LYS A 126 11.71 -1.86 -10.89
C LYS A 126 12.86 -0.85 -10.83
N ASP A 127 12.86 0.13 -11.73
CA ASP A 127 13.97 1.06 -11.89
C ASP A 127 13.90 2.20 -10.88
N ALA A 128 12.73 2.48 -10.27
CA ALA A 128 12.61 3.33 -9.08
C ALA A 128 11.34 3.01 -8.24
N PRO A 129 11.28 1.84 -7.58
CA PRO A 129 10.04 1.35 -6.97
C PRO A 129 9.72 2.00 -5.61
N LEU A 130 10.60 2.84 -5.08
CA LEU A 130 10.51 3.36 -3.70
C LEU A 130 10.24 4.84 -3.67
N ALA A 131 9.24 5.25 -2.90
CA ALA A 131 9.09 6.65 -2.52
C ALA A 131 10.08 6.99 -1.40
N LYS A 132 10.74 8.14 -1.50
CA LYS A 132 11.51 8.72 -0.40
C LYS A 132 10.60 8.93 0.82
N SER A 133 11.16 8.94 2.03
CA SER A 133 10.38 9.10 3.28
C SER A 133 9.58 10.41 3.35
N ASP A 134 10.08 11.47 2.71
CA ASP A 134 9.41 12.77 2.55
C ASP A 134 8.46 12.82 1.34
N GLN A 135 8.29 11.71 0.62
CA GLN A 135 7.42 11.55 -0.55
C GLN A 135 7.79 12.44 -1.74
N SER A 136 8.97 13.06 -1.74
CA SER A 136 9.36 14.05 -2.76
C SER A 136 9.76 13.42 -4.10
N VAL A 137 10.25 12.19 -4.09
CA VAL A 137 10.86 11.56 -5.28
C VAL A 137 10.82 10.03 -5.20
N CYS A 138 10.82 9.38 -6.37
CA CYS A 138 11.04 7.94 -6.50
C CYS A 138 12.53 7.63 -6.67
N LEU A 139 13.00 6.56 -6.01
CA LEU A 139 14.42 6.28 -5.90
C LEU A 139 14.77 4.96 -6.56
N ALA A 140 15.78 5.03 -7.44
CA ALA A 140 16.24 3.92 -8.27
C ALA A 140 17.06 2.88 -7.52
N ASN A 141 17.95 3.38 -6.67
CA ASN A 141 18.66 2.54 -5.73
C ASN A 141 17.84 2.39 -4.46
N ARG A 142 17.85 1.17 -3.93
CA ARG A 142 17.54 0.93 -2.53
C ARG A 142 18.44 1.84 -1.68
N ILE A 143 17.80 2.75 -0.97
CA ILE A 143 18.47 3.66 -0.05
C ILE A 143 19.07 2.81 1.09
N PRO A 144 20.26 3.16 1.58
CA PRO A 144 20.65 2.77 2.91
C PRO A 144 19.50 3.08 3.88
N GLY A 145 19.28 2.18 4.82
CA GLY A 145 18.31 2.39 5.88
C GLY A 145 18.66 3.59 6.76
N ASP A 146 17.73 3.94 7.63
CA ASP A 146 17.95 4.92 8.68
C ASP A 146 19.10 4.47 9.60
N ASP A 147 19.82 5.46 10.12
CA ASP A 147 20.91 5.25 11.06
C ASP A 147 20.39 4.68 12.40
N VAL A 148 20.91 3.53 12.78
CA VAL A 148 20.62 2.86 14.04
C VAL A 148 21.87 2.70 14.92
N SER A 149 21.63 2.46 16.20
CA SER A 149 22.71 2.25 17.18
C SER A 149 22.88 0.75 17.40
N CYS A 150 24.05 0.24 17.03
CA CYS A 150 24.47 -1.12 17.31
C CYS A 150 25.18 -1.22 18.67
N ALA A 151 25.37 -2.43 19.19
CA ALA A 151 25.91 -2.66 20.54
C ALA A 151 27.41 -2.39 20.66
N GLY A 152 28.16 -2.36 19.55
CA GLY A 152 29.61 -2.15 19.53
C GLY A 152 30.09 -1.21 18.42
N THR A 153 31.41 -1.17 18.19
CA THR A 153 32.04 -0.24 17.23
C THR A 153 32.20 -0.89 15.86
N GLY A 154 31.54 -0.32 14.84
CA GLY A 154 31.56 -0.82 13.46
C GLY A 154 30.38 -1.73 13.13
N CYS A 155 30.00 -1.78 11.84
CA CYS A 155 28.70 -2.29 11.42
C CYS A 155 28.73 -3.71 10.85
N ALA A 156 29.89 -4.17 10.38
CA ALA A 156 29.99 -5.45 9.65
C ALA A 156 30.05 -6.69 10.56
N SER A 157 30.35 -6.55 11.85
CA SER A 157 30.46 -7.68 12.78
C SER A 157 29.10 -8.05 13.40
N PRO A 158 28.70 -9.34 13.42
CA PRO A 158 27.54 -9.85 14.16
C PRO A 158 27.56 -9.51 15.66
N GLU A 159 28.75 -9.31 16.22
CA GLU A 159 28.96 -8.93 17.63
C GLU A 159 28.51 -7.49 17.92
N ASN A 160 28.53 -6.64 16.90
CA ASN A 160 28.12 -5.24 17.02
C ASN A 160 26.66 -5.07 16.60
N CYS A 161 26.32 -5.51 15.39
CA CYS A 161 24.96 -5.50 14.86
C CYS A 161 24.49 -6.94 14.65
N PRO A 162 23.28 -7.33 15.11
CA PRO A 162 22.74 -8.66 14.85
C PRO A 162 22.68 -8.93 13.35
N THR A 163 22.87 -10.20 12.95
CA THR A 163 22.78 -10.62 11.55
C THR A 163 21.48 -10.10 10.93
N PRO A 164 21.53 -9.41 9.77
CA PRO A 164 20.34 -8.95 9.07
C PRO A 164 19.38 -10.11 8.75
N PRO A 165 18.07 -9.85 8.60
CA PRO A 165 17.14 -10.87 8.16
C PRO A 165 17.53 -11.42 6.79
N THR A 166 17.19 -12.68 6.54
CA THR A 166 17.29 -13.25 5.21
C THR A 166 16.26 -12.61 4.29
N SER A 167 16.72 -12.09 3.16
CA SER A 167 15.94 -11.48 2.09
C SER A 167 16.62 -11.75 0.75
N THR A 168 15.89 -11.57 -0.35
CA THR A 168 16.48 -11.57 -1.69
C THR A 168 16.33 -10.19 -2.32
N PRO A 169 17.45 -9.51 -2.63
CA PRO A 169 18.84 -9.91 -2.39
C PRO A 169 19.25 -9.81 -0.92
N ALA A 170 20.42 -10.38 -0.63
CA ALA A 170 21.00 -10.41 0.70
C ALA A 170 21.19 -8.99 1.28
N LEU A 171 20.95 -8.88 2.57
CA LEU A 171 21.09 -7.64 3.33
C LEU A 171 22.42 -7.63 4.07
N SER A 172 23.02 -6.45 4.21
CA SER A 172 24.25 -6.24 4.97
C SER A 172 24.14 -4.93 5.74
N TRP A 173 24.73 -4.88 6.93
CA TRP A 173 24.97 -3.60 7.60
C TRP A 173 26.13 -2.85 6.93
N MET A 174 26.03 -1.53 6.87
CA MET A 174 27.07 -0.60 6.45
C MET A 174 27.23 0.52 7.48
N THR A 175 28.35 1.24 7.42
CA THR A 175 28.53 2.46 8.21
C THR A 175 27.47 3.47 7.84
N GLY A 176 26.74 3.94 8.85
CA GLY A 176 25.70 4.96 8.72
C GLY A 176 26.29 6.36 8.49
N THR A 177 25.41 7.35 8.32
CA THR A 177 25.84 8.75 8.10
C THR A 177 26.28 9.45 9.38
N GLY A 178 25.72 9.04 10.52
CA GLY A 178 26.10 9.49 11.85
C GLY A 178 27.33 8.76 12.38
N SER A 179 28.18 9.49 13.10
CA SER A 179 29.37 8.91 13.74
C SER A 179 29.01 7.73 14.64
N GLY A 180 29.59 6.56 14.35
CA GLY A 180 29.33 5.32 15.09
C GLY A 180 27.95 4.70 14.87
N LYS A 181 27.18 5.16 13.87
CA LYS A 181 25.89 4.57 13.48
C LYS A 181 26.06 3.55 12.36
N CYS A 182 25.07 2.69 12.25
CA CYS A 182 24.98 1.68 11.22
C CYS A 182 23.65 1.78 10.48
N ALA A 183 23.64 1.38 9.22
CA ALA A 183 22.44 1.32 8.41
C ALA A 183 22.42 0.00 7.63
N ILE A 184 21.25 -0.54 7.33
CA ILE A 184 21.15 -1.60 6.32
C ILE A 184 21.51 -0.99 4.98
N SER A 185 22.42 -1.61 4.23
CA SER A 185 22.93 -1.05 2.98
C SER A 185 21.86 -0.80 1.93
N SER A 186 20.75 -1.53 2.03
CA SER A 186 19.76 -1.62 0.97
C SER A 186 18.43 -2.14 1.53
N CYS A 187 17.51 -1.26 1.96
CA CYS A 187 16.21 -1.72 2.47
C CYS A 187 15.38 -2.38 1.35
N PRO A 188 14.89 -3.62 1.52
CA PRO A 188 14.18 -4.34 0.48
C PRO A 188 12.85 -3.65 0.11
N PRO A 189 12.38 -3.78 -1.15
CA PRO A 189 11.07 -3.28 -1.55
C PRO A 189 9.95 -3.82 -0.67
N TYR A 190 8.87 -3.05 -0.57
CA TYR A 190 7.68 -3.47 0.15
C TYR A 190 7.16 -4.81 -0.37
N GLY A 191 6.76 -5.70 0.55
CA GLY A 191 6.27 -7.03 0.21
C GLY A 191 7.36 -8.05 -0.13
N THR A 192 8.64 -7.66 -0.12
CA THR A 192 9.74 -8.63 -0.22
C THR A 192 9.68 -9.56 0.98
N PRO A 193 9.64 -10.89 0.78
CA PRO A 193 9.71 -11.84 1.88
C PRO A 193 11.00 -11.64 2.67
N ILE A 194 10.87 -11.42 3.97
CA ILE A 194 11.98 -11.39 4.92
C ILE A 194 11.74 -12.43 6.02
N ASN A 195 12.81 -12.97 6.58
CA ASN A 195 12.74 -13.88 7.72
C ASN A 195 13.86 -13.55 8.71
N GLY A 196 13.53 -13.51 10.00
CA GLY A 196 14.44 -13.09 11.07
C GLY A 196 14.48 -11.57 11.29
N ALA A 197 13.41 -10.84 10.92
CA ALA A 197 13.32 -9.41 11.17
C ALA A 197 13.44 -9.10 12.67
N THR A 198 14.19 -8.06 13.01
CA THR A 198 14.38 -7.56 14.37
C THR A 198 13.94 -6.11 14.46
N ASP A 199 13.67 -5.61 15.67
CA ASP A 199 13.37 -4.19 15.87
C ASP A 199 14.51 -3.30 15.36
N LEU A 200 15.77 -3.71 15.53
CA LEU A 200 16.91 -2.95 15.03
C LEU A 200 16.92 -2.88 13.49
N TYR A 201 16.64 -4.01 12.83
CA TYR A 201 16.43 -4.02 11.38
C TYR A 201 15.28 -3.10 10.99
N CYS A 202 14.13 -3.17 11.67
CA CYS A 202 12.95 -2.37 11.35
C CYS A 202 13.10 -0.88 11.67
N GLN A 203 13.99 -0.51 12.59
CA GLN A 203 14.38 0.87 12.80
C GLN A 203 15.21 1.41 11.63
N SER A 204 16.07 0.57 11.04
CA SER A 204 16.85 0.95 9.84
C SER A 204 16.01 0.88 8.57
N CYS A 205 15.15 -0.13 8.44
CA CYS A 205 14.25 -0.32 7.31
C CYS A 205 12.79 -0.36 7.76
N PRO A 206 12.17 0.79 8.03
CA PRO A 206 10.78 0.85 8.46
C PRO A 206 9.82 0.29 7.40
N GLY A 207 8.77 -0.38 7.86
CA GLY A 207 7.66 -0.81 7.01
C GLY A 207 6.67 0.32 6.69
N THR A 208 5.46 -0.05 6.26
CA THR A 208 4.39 0.91 5.98
C THR A 208 3.83 1.51 7.29
N PRO A 209 3.87 2.84 7.48
CA PRO A 209 3.30 3.48 8.65
C PRO A 209 1.77 3.34 8.70
N ASN A 210 1.20 3.50 9.90
CA ASN A 210 -0.25 3.59 10.09
C ASN A 210 -0.57 4.94 10.76
N GLY A 211 -0.99 5.91 9.96
CA GLY A 211 -1.12 7.30 10.39
C GLY A 211 0.22 7.84 10.91
N ASN A 212 0.25 8.31 12.15
CA ASN A 212 1.46 8.84 12.79
C ASN A 212 2.35 7.77 13.42
N ILE A 213 1.97 6.48 13.36
CA ILE A 213 2.73 5.38 13.95
C ILE A 213 3.67 4.81 12.89
N LYS A 214 4.98 4.94 13.12
CA LYS A 214 6.02 4.36 12.25
C LYS A 214 6.10 2.85 12.42
N ALA A 215 6.34 2.13 11.33
CA ALA A 215 6.50 0.68 11.35
C ALA A 215 7.93 0.23 11.63
N VAL A 216 8.40 0.51 12.83
CA VAL A 216 9.80 0.32 13.26
C VAL A 216 10.01 -0.90 14.17
N PHE A 217 8.98 -1.70 14.39
CA PHE A 217 9.06 -2.90 15.24
C PHE A 217 8.85 -4.15 14.40
N ALA A 218 9.62 -5.21 14.66
CA ALA A 218 9.41 -6.49 14.02
C ALA A 218 8.18 -7.18 14.62
N ASN A 219 7.38 -7.82 13.77
CA ASN A 219 6.28 -8.66 14.26
C ASN A 219 6.80 -9.95 14.92
N ASN A 220 5.92 -10.68 15.61
CA ASN A 220 6.30 -11.90 16.34
C ASN A 220 6.73 -13.06 15.41
N SER A 221 6.30 -13.02 14.15
CA SER A 221 6.73 -13.99 13.13
C SER A 221 8.11 -13.67 12.54
N GLY A 222 8.69 -12.49 12.83
CA GLY A 222 9.97 -12.07 12.27
C GLY A 222 9.96 -11.91 10.75
N ASN A 223 8.81 -11.62 10.14
CA ASN A 223 8.66 -11.55 8.69
C ASN A 223 8.15 -10.20 8.16
N ALA A 224 7.90 -9.24 9.04
CA ALA A 224 7.49 -7.89 8.66
C ALA A 224 7.84 -6.87 9.75
N CYS A 225 8.01 -5.61 9.32
CA CYS A 225 8.07 -4.44 10.19
C CYS A 225 6.68 -3.81 10.28
N VAL A 226 6.19 -3.57 11.49
CA VAL A 226 4.79 -3.23 11.76
C VAL A 226 4.65 -1.96 12.58
N ALA A 227 3.60 -1.19 12.29
CA ALA A 227 3.24 0.04 12.97
C ALA A 227 2.56 -0.25 14.32
N SER A 228 3.31 -0.80 15.27
CA SER A 228 2.90 -0.91 16.67
C SER A 228 3.38 0.32 17.46
N THR A 229 2.66 0.69 18.51
CA THR A 229 3.04 1.78 19.42
C THR A 229 4.29 1.47 20.24
N ARG A 230 4.65 0.19 20.38
CA ARG A 230 5.86 -0.29 21.09
C ARG A 230 6.33 -1.61 20.44
N THR A 231 7.51 -2.08 20.83
CA THR A 231 8.04 -3.39 20.42
C THR A 231 7.02 -4.52 20.58
N CYS A 232 7.02 -5.45 19.64
CA CYS A 232 6.27 -6.72 19.74
C CYS A 232 7.04 -7.77 20.56
N GLY A 233 8.34 -7.55 20.77
CA GLY A 233 9.24 -8.49 21.42
C GLY A 233 9.08 -8.57 22.95
N LYS A 234 9.93 -9.40 23.57
CA LYS A 234 9.89 -9.70 25.01
C LYS A 234 10.18 -8.50 25.91
N SER A 235 10.83 -7.46 25.38
CA SER A 235 11.15 -6.23 26.10
C SER A 235 9.98 -5.24 26.20
N ARG A 236 8.80 -5.58 25.64
CA ARG A 236 7.62 -4.74 25.75
C ARG A 236 7.22 -4.58 27.22
N THR A 237 6.98 -3.33 27.64
CA THR A 237 6.44 -3.04 28.97
C THR A 237 5.10 -3.75 29.19
N VAL A 238 4.98 -4.46 30.31
CA VAL A 238 3.77 -5.18 30.70
C VAL A 238 2.58 -4.21 30.82
N ASN A 239 1.36 -4.69 30.55
CA ASN A 239 0.11 -3.92 30.64
C ASN A 239 -0.01 -2.75 29.65
N THR A 240 0.68 -2.82 28.50
CA THR A 240 0.65 -1.78 27.46
C THR A 240 0.11 -2.24 26.12
N TRP A 241 -0.38 -3.48 25.99
CA TRP A 241 -0.95 -3.97 24.73
C TRP A 241 -2.28 -3.27 24.40
N THR A 242 -2.46 -2.93 23.13
CA THR A 242 -3.73 -2.46 22.55
C THR A 242 -4.20 -3.43 21.47
N ASN A 243 -5.47 -3.39 21.09
CA ASN A 243 -5.98 -4.21 19.99
C ASN A 243 -5.22 -3.92 18.67
N ALA A 244 -4.89 -2.65 18.41
CA ALA A 244 -4.11 -2.27 17.24
C ALA A 244 -2.71 -2.89 17.26
N ASP A 245 -2.03 -2.87 18.41
CA ASP A 245 -0.72 -3.51 18.57
C ASP A 245 -0.81 -5.03 18.41
N CYS A 246 -1.83 -5.66 19.00
CA CYS A 246 -2.01 -7.10 18.92
C CYS A 246 -2.23 -7.56 17.48
N LEU A 247 -3.10 -6.86 16.73
CA LEU A 247 -3.30 -7.10 15.31
C LEU A 247 -2.01 -6.89 14.50
N ALA A 248 -1.26 -5.81 14.76
CA ALA A 248 -0.02 -5.52 14.07
C ALA A 248 1.06 -6.59 14.34
N CYS A 249 1.26 -6.97 15.60
CA CYS A 249 2.33 -7.87 16.03
C CYS A 249 2.04 -9.35 15.78
N ASN A 250 0.76 -9.77 15.79
CA ASN A 250 0.37 -11.19 15.74
C ASN A 250 -0.56 -11.54 14.56
N GLY A 251 -0.97 -10.54 13.77
CA GLY A 251 -1.98 -10.74 12.74
C GLY A 251 -3.34 -11.13 13.31
N THR A 252 -4.12 -11.88 12.53
CA THR A 252 -5.49 -12.25 12.89
C THR A 252 -5.60 -13.28 14.00
N ASN A 253 -4.52 -14.02 14.28
CA ASN A 253 -4.53 -15.13 15.23
C ASN A 253 -4.69 -14.64 16.67
N ASN A 254 -4.06 -13.52 17.04
CA ASN A 254 -4.16 -12.91 18.37
C ASN A 254 -4.35 -11.40 18.26
N LYS A 255 -5.48 -10.98 17.68
CA LYS A 255 -5.73 -9.56 17.33
C LYS A 255 -6.28 -8.68 18.46
N TYR A 256 -6.62 -9.26 19.61
CA TYR A 256 -7.19 -8.51 20.74
C TYR A 256 -6.21 -8.46 21.90
N ALA A 257 -6.06 -7.30 22.53
CA ALA A 257 -5.38 -7.20 23.81
C ALA A 257 -6.25 -7.84 24.89
N LYS A 258 -5.61 -8.48 25.88
CA LYS A 258 -6.27 -8.93 27.11
C LYS A 258 -6.81 -7.72 27.88
N SER A 259 -7.80 -7.94 28.75
CA SER A 259 -8.40 -6.89 29.59
C SER A 259 -7.38 -6.20 30.50
N ASP A 260 -6.41 -6.94 31.02
CA ASP A 260 -5.28 -6.45 31.82
C ASP A 260 -4.16 -5.83 30.98
N LYS A 261 -4.26 -5.90 29.64
CA LYS A 261 -3.26 -5.45 28.65
C LYS A 261 -1.91 -6.16 28.77
N SER A 262 -1.83 -7.31 29.46
CA SER A 262 -0.58 -8.04 29.68
C SER A 262 -0.11 -8.79 28.43
N GLY A 263 -1.01 -9.04 27.49
CA GLY A 263 -0.72 -9.74 26.25
C GLY A 263 -1.86 -9.66 25.25
N CYS A 264 -1.77 -10.52 24.23
CA CYS A 264 -2.76 -10.65 23.17
C CYS A 264 -3.50 -11.99 23.24
N GLN A 265 -4.69 -12.03 22.66
CA GLN A 265 -5.56 -13.20 22.59
C GLN A 265 -6.40 -13.17 21.29
N SER A 266 -6.89 -14.34 20.89
CA SER A 266 -7.69 -14.54 19.67
C SER A 266 -9.11 -14.00 19.77
N THR A 267 -9.67 -14.01 20.98
CA THR A 267 -11.07 -13.64 21.25
C THR A 267 -11.14 -12.27 21.91
N ALA A 268 -12.10 -11.43 21.51
CA ALA A 268 -12.30 -10.15 22.15
C ALA A 268 -12.56 -10.35 23.65
N PRO A 269 -11.95 -9.57 24.55
CA PRO A 269 -12.33 -9.61 25.95
C PRO A 269 -13.83 -9.31 26.03
N SER A 270 -14.59 -10.24 26.60
CA SER A 270 -15.99 -10.02 26.92
C SER A 270 -16.07 -8.80 27.82
N SER A 271 -16.63 -7.71 27.33
CA SER A 271 -17.09 -6.60 28.15
C SER A 271 -18.19 -7.16 29.04
N PHE A 272 -17.83 -7.70 30.20
CA PHE A 272 -18.75 -7.87 31.30
C PHE A 272 -19.14 -6.46 31.74
N SER A 273 -20.14 -5.89 31.09
CA SER A 273 -20.94 -4.84 31.70
C SER A 273 -21.52 -5.45 32.96
N PHE A 274 -20.96 -5.06 34.10
CA PHE A 274 -21.47 -5.38 35.43
C PHE A 274 -22.82 -4.67 35.62
N TYR A 275 -23.87 -5.17 34.94
CA TYR A 275 -25.25 -4.93 35.33
C TYR A 275 -25.62 -6.00 36.35
N ILE A 276 -25.01 -5.98 37.53
CA ILE A 276 -25.50 -6.83 38.62
C ILE A 276 -25.75 -5.97 39.87
N TYR A 277 -27.01 -6.02 40.30
CA TYR A 277 -27.62 -5.55 41.54
C TYR A 277 -28.14 -4.09 41.60
N SER A 278 -29.22 -3.81 40.86
CA SER A 278 -30.15 -2.71 41.24
C SER A 278 -31.64 -3.10 41.23
N ASN A 279 -31.98 -4.39 41.20
CA ASN A 279 -33.38 -4.85 41.32
C ASN A 279 -33.72 -5.39 42.72
N SER A 280 -32.73 -5.76 43.55
CA SER A 280 -32.99 -6.25 44.92
C SER A 280 -33.20 -5.14 45.95
N MET A 281 -32.64 -3.94 45.72
CA MET A 281 -32.88 -2.76 46.58
C MET A 281 -34.24 -2.09 46.33
N ILE A 282 -34.79 -2.20 45.11
CA ILE A 282 -36.11 -1.63 44.78
C ILE A 282 -37.23 -2.44 45.46
N ILE A 283 -37.11 -3.76 45.54
CA ILE A 283 -38.11 -4.60 46.22
C ILE A 283 -38.08 -4.39 47.74
N LEU A 284 -36.89 -4.25 48.36
CA LEU A 284 -36.80 -3.98 49.80
C LEU A 284 -37.35 -2.58 50.17
N SER A 285 -37.11 -1.57 49.33
CA SER A 285 -37.67 -0.23 49.50
C SER A 285 -39.20 -0.20 49.36
N SER A 286 -39.76 -0.99 48.44
CA SER A 286 -41.21 -1.04 48.20
C SER A 286 -41.96 -1.72 49.36
N ILE A 287 -41.37 -2.78 49.95
CA ILE A 287 -41.96 -3.50 51.08
C ILE A 287 -41.88 -2.66 52.36
N LEU A 288 -40.78 -1.94 52.59
CA LEU A 288 -40.63 -1.08 53.77
C LEU A 288 -41.61 0.11 53.71
N PHE A 289 -41.86 0.66 52.51
CA PHE A 289 -42.82 1.75 52.31
C PHE A 289 -44.27 1.28 52.52
N LEU A 290 -44.62 0.05 52.15
CA LEU A 290 -45.96 -0.50 52.38
C LEU A 290 -46.23 -0.77 53.87
N ILE A 291 -45.22 -1.23 54.62
CA ILE A 291 -45.37 -1.50 56.06
C ILE A 291 -45.61 -0.20 56.84
N THR A 292 -44.97 0.92 56.46
CA THR A 292 -45.23 2.23 57.09
C THR A 292 -46.60 2.82 56.80
N PHE A 293 -47.34 2.31 55.81
CA PHE A 293 -48.72 2.74 55.52
C PHE A 293 -49.78 1.85 56.17
N LEU A 294 -49.39 0.72 56.75
CA LEU A 294 -50.29 -0.27 57.37
C LEU A 294 -50.21 -0.28 58.91
N PHE A 295 -49.35 0.53 59.51
CA PHE A 295 -49.23 0.72 60.96
C PHE A 295 -49.25 2.20 61.32
#